data_AF-A0A101CWX4-F1
#
_entry.id   AF-A0A101CWX4-F1
#
_cell.length_a   1.000
_cell.length_b   1.000
_cell.length_c   1.000
_cell.angle_alpha   90.00
_cell.angle_beta   90.00
_cell.angle_gamma   90.00
#
_symmetry.space_group_name_H-M   'P 1'
#
loop_
_entity.id
_entity.type
_entity.pdbx_description
1 polymer ?
#
loop_
_entity_poly.entity_id
_entity_poly.type
_entity_poly.pdbx_seq_one_letter_code
_entity_poly.pdbx_strand_id
1 'polypeptide(L)'
;MALTKKKRNLKEYPHILYPQTNVVEKNLIDFPSFKTGFTESFFEQKLEKYFKCHILKNVALNDGRKYPYQPDYVFFYPEKDLFIDIEIDEPYAYQSKKVIHIDDDKRNNYFLQKGWSIIRFAEIQITKYPELCCKIISEHIRNLTGENIWIEGFHELDNLKIIKAWDLMEGNEMASSSYRQTYLKFLKKINEKKASINIIADGIFLNNYITEIKECLENESSIKEFNKSAKISVFLKSLIPFAGHFKNIETYDNKIYIEFTIYISNHHSFYNFSFDTDFIEIGNYIVNIYFVRTKEIICFEIIEKIENEQLKQVMLIADDPAYPCLLEKISPNELILIKKCSDSFMPSNFRYLTIEHPIENSLEIEYK
;
A
#
# COMPACT_ATOMS: atom_id res chain seq x y z
N MET A 1 10.67 15.21 -53.28
CA MET A 1 9.76 14.31 -52.54
C MET A 1 10.49 13.85 -51.28
N ALA A 2 10.46 14.67 -50.23
CA ALA A 2 11.13 14.38 -48.97
C ALA A 2 10.15 13.67 -48.03
N LEU A 3 10.33 12.37 -47.85
CA LEU A 3 9.66 11.61 -46.79
C LEU A 3 10.25 12.05 -45.45
N THR A 4 9.58 12.99 -44.79
CA THR A 4 9.80 13.27 -43.37
C THR A 4 9.53 11.99 -42.58
N LYS A 5 10.61 11.30 -42.16
CA LYS A 5 10.54 10.26 -41.13
C LYS A 5 9.90 10.89 -39.89
N LYS A 6 8.64 10.57 -39.64
CA LYS A 6 7.93 10.89 -38.40
C LYS A 6 8.79 10.36 -37.27
N LYS A 7 9.39 11.26 -36.48
CA LYS A 7 10.20 10.91 -35.30
C LYS A 7 9.29 10.10 -34.39
N ARG A 8 9.46 8.77 -34.35
CA ARG A 8 8.66 7.90 -33.49
C ARG A 8 9.07 8.27 -32.07
N ASN A 9 8.17 8.85 -31.28
CA ASN A 9 8.44 9.12 -29.87
C ASN A 9 8.88 7.81 -29.23
N LEU A 10 10.02 7.83 -28.56
CA LEU A 10 10.53 6.68 -27.83
C LEU A 10 9.61 6.46 -26.62
N LYS A 11 9.03 5.25 -26.51
CA LYS A 11 8.22 4.84 -25.35
C LYS A 11 9.14 4.82 -24.12
N GLU A 12 8.65 5.35 -23.00
CA GLU A 12 9.35 5.39 -21.71
C GLU A 12 8.41 4.91 -20.60
N TYR A 13 8.98 4.37 -19.53
CA TYR A 13 8.28 3.87 -18.34
C TYR A 13 8.54 4.79 -17.13
N PRO A 14 7.54 5.04 -16.27
CA PRO A 14 6.16 4.58 -16.38
C PRO A 14 5.46 5.18 -17.60
N HIS A 15 4.73 4.37 -18.35
CA HIS A 15 4.00 4.78 -19.53
C HIS A 15 2.54 5.01 -19.15
N ILE A 16 2.14 6.28 -19.08
CA ILE A 16 0.81 6.68 -18.64
C ILE A 16 0.00 7.15 -19.84
N LEU A 17 -1.20 6.60 -20.00
CA LEU A 17 -2.13 6.96 -21.07
C LEU A 17 -3.51 7.31 -20.47
N TYR A 18 -4.11 8.36 -21.02
CA TYR A 18 -5.39 8.91 -20.59
C TYR A 18 -6.52 8.44 -21.51
N PRO A 19 -7.74 8.25 -20.97
CA PRO A 19 -8.87 7.75 -21.74
C PRO A 19 -9.21 8.66 -22.93
N GLN A 20 -9.74 8.05 -24.00
CA GLN A 20 -10.15 8.75 -25.22
C GLN A 20 -11.63 9.19 -25.18
N THR A 21 -12.35 8.82 -24.12
CA THR A 21 -13.77 9.06 -23.93
C THR A 21 -14.11 9.20 -22.45
N ASN A 22 -15.17 9.95 -22.15
CA ASN A 22 -15.72 10.09 -20.80
C ASN A 22 -16.72 8.98 -20.45
N VAL A 23 -17.11 8.15 -21.43
CA VAL A 23 -17.99 7.00 -21.19
C VAL A 23 -17.15 5.82 -20.72
N VAL A 24 -17.44 5.33 -19.52
CA VAL A 24 -16.68 4.25 -18.88
C VAL A 24 -17.44 2.94 -19.00
N GLU A 25 -16.80 1.95 -19.60
CA GLU A 25 -17.29 0.57 -19.61
C GLU A 25 -16.93 -0.12 -18.29
N LYS A 26 -17.95 -0.67 -17.62
CA LYS A 26 -17.83 -1.23 -16.27
C LYS A 26 -18.12 -2.73 -16.19
N ASN A 27 -18.51 -3.33 -17.31
CA ASN A 27 -18.92 -4.73 -17.37
C ASN A 27 -17.71 -5.65 -17.27
N LEU A 28 -17.32 -5.96 -16.03
CA LEU A 28 -16.27 -6.92 -15.72
C LEU A 28 -16.81 -8.34 -15.58
N ILE A 29 -15.98 -9.31 -15.98
CA ILE A 29 -16.17 -10.73 -15.72
C ILE A 29 -14.96 -11.29 -15.00
N ASP A 30 -15.19 -12.26 -14.13
CA ASP A 30 -14.12 -13.08 -13.57
C ASP A 30 -13.45 -13.88 -14.71
N PHE A 31 -12.14 -13.71 -14.82
CA PHE A 31 -11.31 -14.37 -15.80
C PHE A 31 -10.02 -14.87 -15.13
N PRO A 32 -10.06 -16.06 -14.51
CA PRO A 32 -8.91 -16.62 -13.78
C PRO A 32 -7.69 -16.79 -14.69
N SER A 33 -6.57 -16.19 -14.33
CA SER A 33 -5.28 -16.49 -14.95
C SER A 33 -4.61 -17.66 -14.24
N PHE A 34 -4.19 -18.67 -15.00
CA PHE A 34 -3.37 -19.78 -14.48
C PHE A 34 -1.86 -19.44 -14.47
N LYS A 35 -1.49 -18.22 -14.86
CA LYS A 35 -0.12 -17.74 -14.95
C LYS A 35 -0.01 -16.42 -14.20
N THR A 36 0.18 -16.49 -12.88
CA THR A 36 0.63 -15.33 -12.12
C THR A 36 2.15 -15.33 -12.12
N GLY A 37 2.76 -14.27 -12.64
CA GLY A 37 4.20 -14.06 -12.60
C GLY A 37 4.72 -13.88 -11.16
N PHE A 38 6.00 -14.19 -10.93
CA PHE A 38 6.61 -13.98 -9.62
C PHE A 38 6.63 -12.50 -9.22
N THR A 39 6.87 -11.61 -10.18
CA THR A 39 6.85 -10.16 -9.96
C THR A 39 5.44 -9.63 -9.71
N GLU A 40 4.42 -10.18 -10.38
CA GLU A 40 3.02 -9.84 -10.11
C GLU A 40 2.68 -10.11 -8.65
N SER A 41 2.94 -11.32 -8.14
CA SER A 41 2.66 -11.66 -6.74
C SER A 41 3.41 -10.78 -5.74
N PHE A 42 4.65 -10.39 -6.05
CA PHE A 42 5.38 -9.42 -5.22
C PHE A 42 4.72 -8.04 -5.21
N PHE A 43 4.28 -7.55 -6.38
CA PHE A 43 3.67 -6.23 -6.49
C PHE A 43 2.24 -6.19 -5.93
N GLU A 44 1.51 -7.30 -6.01
CA GLU A 44 0.18 -7.48 -5.43
C GLU A 44 0.16 -7.05 -3.97
N GLN A 45 1.11 -7.55 -3.17
CA GLN A 45 1.24 -7.20 -1.75
C GLN A 45 1.41 -5.68 -1.53
N LYS A 46 2.07 -5.00 -2.46
CA LYS A 46 2.28 -3.55 -2.41
C LYS A 46 1.00 -2.82 -2.78
N LEU A 47 0.36 -3.24 -3.85
CA LEU A 47 -0.92 -2.68 -4.30
C LEU A 47 -1.99 -2.84 -3.22
N GLU A 48 -2.12 -4.03 -2.62
CA GLU A 48 -3.07 -4.30 -1.54
C GLU A 48 -2.78 -3.45 -0.29
N LYS A 49 -1.49 -3.24 0.05
CA LYS A 49 -1.09 -2.39 1.17
C LYS A 49 -1.56 -0.94 1.05
N TYR A 50 -1.59 -0.38 -0.17
CA TYR A 50 -1.92 1.04 -0.39
C TYR A 50 -3.32 1.28 -0.94
N PHE A 51 -3.89 0.32 -1.68
CA PHE A 51 -5.13 0.47 -2.43
C PHE A 51 -6.19 -0.56 -2.04
N LYS A 52 -5.83 -1.62 -1.31
CA LYS A 52 -6.70 -2.64 -0.72
C LYS A 52 -7.88 -3.05 -1.63
N CYS A 53 -9.11 -2.65 -1.28
CA CYS A 53 -10.34 -3.04 -1.95
C CYS A 53 -10.52 -2.43 -3.35
N HIS A 54 -9.67 -1.48 -3.74
CA HIS A 54 -9.69 -0.88 -5.07
C HIS A 54 -8.90 -1.70 -6.10
N ILE A 55 -8.14 -2.72 -5.69
CA ILE A 55 -7.35 -3.53 -6.62
C ILE A 55 -8.12 -4.80 -6.95
N LEU A 56 -8.39 -4.98 -8.23
CA LEU A 56 -8.98 -6.18 -8.80
C LEU A 56 -7.93 -6.93 -9.59
N LYS A 57 -7.97 -8.27 -9.50
CA LYS A 57 -7.15 -9.20 -10.28
C LYS A 57 -8.05 -10.28 -10.85
N ASN A 58 -7.57 -10.96 -11.90
CA ASN A 58 -8.33 -12.03 -12.56
C ASN A 58 -9.68 -11.53 -13.08
N VAL A 59 -9.72 -10.29 -13.58
CA VAL A 59 -10.90 -9.68 -14.19
C VAL A 59 -10.58 -9.25 -15.61
N ALA A 60 -11.59 -9.24 -16.47
CA ALA A 60 -11.49 -8.68 -17.82
C ALA A 60 -12.81 -7.99 -18.20
N LEU A 61 -12.75 -7.07 -19.16
CA LEU A 61 -13.95 -6.49 -19.76
C LEU A 61 -14.72 -7.55 -20.55
N ASN A 62 -16.02 -7.65 -20.31
CA ASN A 62 -16.92 -8.53 -21.03
C ASN A 62 -17.27 -7.95 -22.40
N ASP A 63 -16.45 -8.29 -23.40
CA ASP A 63 -16.65 -7.91 -24.80
C ASP A 63 -17.13 -9.07 -25.68
N GLY A 64 -17.57 -10.18 -25.06
CA GLY A 64 -18.02 -11.39 -25.74
C GLY A 64 -16.89 -12.20 -26.40
N ARG A 65 -15.62 -11.81 -26.28
CA ARG A 65 -14.50 -12.60 -26.80
C ARG A 65 -14.25 -13.81 -25.90
N LYS A 66 -13.85 -14.91 -26.54
CA LYS A 66 -13.37 -16.11 -25.84
C LYS A 66 -12.10 -15.85 -25.00
N TYR A 67 -11.27 -14.91 -25.46
CA TYR A 67 -10.03 -14.48 -24.82
C TYR A 67 -9.98 -12.95 -24.82
N PRO A 68 -10.66 -12.30 -23.85
CA PRO A 68 -10.61 -10.85 -23.72
C PRO A 68 -9.20 -10.37 -23.36
N TYR A 69 -8.92 -9.09 -23.56
CA TYR A 69 -7.68 -8.52 -23.03
C TYR A 69 -7.76 -8.47 -21.51
N GLN A 70 -6.75 -9.07 -20.86
CA GLN A 70 -6.64 -9.16 -19.42
C GLN A 70 -5.57 -8.18 -18.92
N PRO A 71 -5.93 -7.24 -18.05
CA PRO A 71 -5.01 -6.48 -17.21
C PRO A 71 -4.23 -7.37 -16.24
N ASP A 72 -3.00 -7.00 -15.90
CA ASP A 72 -2.32 -7.61 -14.74
C ASP A 72 -3.07 -7.26 -13.45
N TYR A 73 -3.40 -5.96 -13.29
CA TYR A 73 -4.23 -5.44 -12.21
C TYR A 73 -5.18 -4.36 -12.75
N VAL A 74 -6.34 -4.23 -12.11
CA VAL A 74 -7.25 -3.11 -12.33
C VAL A 74 -7.39 -2.34 -11.04
N PHE A 75 -7.08 -1.04 -11.07
CA PHE A 75 -7.55 -0.15 -10.02
C PHE A 75 -8.97 0.31 -10.37
N PHE A 76 -9.91 0.10 -9.44
CA PHE A 76 -11.30 0.49 -9.56
C PHE A 76 -11.70 1.40 -8.39
N TYR A 77 -12.11 2.62 -8.71
CA TYR A 77 -12.67 3.57 -7.75
C TYR A 77 -14.11 3.91 -8.14
N PRO A 78 -15.10 3.19 -7.56
CA PRO A 78 -16.51 3.29 -7.93
C PRO A 78 -17.07 4.71 -7.94
N GLU A 79 -16.66 5.52 -6.98
CA GLU A 79 -17.27 6.82 -6.70
C GLU A 79 -16.87 7.90 -7.70
N LYS A 80 -15.86 7.62 -8.53
CA LYS A 80 -15.44 8.45 -9.65
C LYS A 80 -15.61 7.75 -10.99
N ASP A 81 -16.22 6.55 -10.99
CA ASP A 81 -16.25 5.67 -12.16
C ASP A 81 -14.86 5.50 -12.80
N LEU A 82 -13.82 5.43 -11.97
CA LEU A 82 -12.43 5.44 -12.44
C LEU A 82 -11.91 4.01 -12.53
N PHE A 83 -11.44 3.64 -13.72
CA PHE A 83 -10.74 2.40 -14.00
C PHE A 83 -9.35 2.69 -14.56
N ILE A 84 -8.35 1.99 -14.03
CA ILE A 84 -6.97 2.06 -14.51
C ILE A 84 -6.46 0.64 -14.76
N ASP A 85 -6.07 0.37 -16.01
CA ASP A 85 -5.29 -0.81 -16.40
C ASP A 85 -3.85 -0.63 -15.91
N ILE A 86 -3.42 -1.45 -14.94
CA ILE A 86 -2.07 -1.43 -14.38
C ILE A 86 -1.31 -2.63 -14.91
N GLU A 87 -0.17 -2.37 -15.56
CA GLU A 87 0.58 -3.35 -16.33
C GLU A 87 2.04 -3.41 -15.91
N ILE A 88 2.59 -4.62 -15.89
CA ILE A 88 3.99 -4.91 -15.64
C ILE A 88 4.62 -5.40 -16.95
N ASP A 89 5.30 -4.50 -17.66
CA ASP A 89 5.96 -4.83 -18.92
C ASP A 89 7.30 -5.52 -18.63
N GLU A 90 7.43 -6.77 -19.08
CA GLU A 90 8.68 -7.51 -18.98
C GLU A 90 9.41 -7.52 -20.35
N PRO A 91 10.75 -7.48 -20.37
CA PRO A 91 11.49 -7.38 -21.63
C PRO A 91 11.35 -8.62 -22.53
N TYR A 92 11.04 -9.77 -21.92
CA TYR A 92 10.82 -11.04 -22.61
C TYR A 92 10.09 -12.00 -21.68
N ALA A 93 9.35 -12.94 -22.26
CA ALA A 93 8.68 -14.01 -21.53
C ALA A 93 9.68 -14.94 -20.84
N TYR A 94 9.48 -15.21 -19.54
CA TYR A 94 10.48 -15.86 -18.68
C TYR A 94 10.98 -17.21 -19.22
N GLN A 95 10.06 -18.09 -19.63
CA GLN A 95 10.36 -19.45 -20.09
C GLN A 95 10.87 -19.48 -21.53
N SER A 96 10.13 -18.86 -22.46
CA SER A 96 10.43 -18.95 -23.90
C SER A 96 11.54 -18.00 -24.33
N LYS A 97 11.92 -17.03 -23.48
CA LYS A 97 12.85 -15.95 -23.79
C LYS A 97 12.44 -15.09 -24.99
N LYS A 98 11.20 -15.22 -25.46
CA LYS A 98 10.65 -14.43 -26.55
C LYS A 98 10.38 -13.01 -26.07
N VAL A 99 10.87 -12.02 -26.82
CA VAL A 99 10.59 -10.60 -26.57
C VAL A 99 9.08 -10.34 -26.66
N ILE A 100 8.56 -9.57 -25.70
CA ILE A 100 7.15 -9.20 -25.56
C ILE A 100 7.03 -7.67 -25.32
N HIS A 101 5.80 -7.15 -25.35
CA HIS A 101 5.48 -5.73 -25.13
C HIS A 101 6.20 -4.73 -26.07
N ILE A 102 6.40 -5.15 -27.34
CA ILE A 102 6.98 -4.29 -28.41
C ILE A 102 5.92 -3.43 -29.10
N ASP A 103 4.70 -3.96 -29.28
CA ASP A 103 3.58 -3.28 -29.94
C ASP A 103 2.29 -3.61 -29.21
N ASP A 104 1.96 -2.79 -28.21
CA ASP A 104 0.73 -2.89 -27.42
C ASP A 104 -0.33 -1.86 -27.88
N ASP A 105 -0.14 -1.17 -29.02
CA ASP A 105 -1.01 -0.06 -29.43
C ASP A 105 -2.47 -0.49 -29.58
N LYS A 106 -2.72 -1.70 -30.09
CA LYS A 106 -4.09 -2.24 -30.21
C LYS A 106 -4.73 -2.52 -28.85
N ARG A 107 -3.95 -3.06 -27.91
CA ARG A 107 -4.40 -3.35 -26.54
C ARG A 107 -4.65 -2.04 -25.78
N ASN A 108 -3.74 -1.08 -25.89
CA ASN A 108 -3.90 0.22 -25.28
C ASN A 108 -5.16 0.92 -25.81
N ASN A 109 -5.29 1.03 -27.14
CA ASN A 109 -6.47 1.66 -27.74
C ASN A 109 -7.78 0.98 -27.32
N TYR A 110 -7.79 -0.34 -27.10
CA TYR A 110 -8.97 -1.03 -26.59
C TYR A 110 -9.42 -0.48 -25.23
N PHE A 111 -8.53 -0.39 -24.23
CA PHE A 111 -8.90 0.12 -22.91
C PHE A 111 -9.19 1.63 -22.92
N LEU A 112 -8.40 2.41 -23.66
CA LEU A 112 -8.61 3.86 -23.75
C LEU A 112 -9.97 4.23 -24.37
N GLN A 113 -10.44 3.47 -25.37
CA GLN A 113 -11.78 3.64 -25.98
C GLN A 113 -12.93 3.19 -25.07
N LYS A 114 -12.61 2.50 -23.97
CA LYS A 114 -13.56 2.06 -22.94
C LYS A 114 -13.58 2.98 -21.72
N GLY A 115 -12.91 4.12 -21.81
CA GLY A 115 -12.86 5.12 -20.74
C GLY A 115 -11.86 4.78 -19.63
N TRP A 116 -11.00 3.78 -19.84
CA TRP A 116 -10.00 3.39 -18.85
C TRP A 116 -8.70 4.15 -19.08
N SER A 117 -8.02 4.53 -17.99
CA SER A 117 -6.61 4.95 -18.07
C SER A 117 -5.69 3.73 -18.11
N ILE A 118 -4.44 3.91 -18.51
CA ILE A 118 -3.42 2.86 -18.49
C ILE A 118 -2.16 3.39 -17.82
N ILE A 119 -1.58 2.59 -16.92
CA ILE A 119 -0.25 2.82 -16.36
C ILE A 119 0.56 1.54 -16.56
N ARG A 120 1.61 1.62 -17.38
CA ARG A 120 2.56 0.51 -17.58
C ARG A 120 3.87 0.80 -16.89
N PHE A 121 4.36 -0.12 -16.07
CA PHE A 121 5.68 -0.06 -15.45
C PHE A 121 6.62 -1.06 -16.12
N ALA A 122 7.91 -0.73 -16.19
CA ALA A 122 8.90 -1.78 -16.48
C ALA A 122 9.00 -2.72 -15.28
N GLU A 123 9.16 -4.03 -15.50
CA GLU A 123 9.32 -5.03 -14.43
C GLU A 123 10.42 -4.63 -13.43
N ILE A 124 11.52 -4.05 -13.91
CA ILE A 124 12.61 -3.58 -13.05
C ILE A 124 12.20 -2.44 -12.10
N GLN A 125 11.26 -1.57 -12.48
CA GLN A 125 10.73 -0.52 -11.59
C GLN A 125 9.91 -1.15 -10.47
N ILE A 126 9.07 -2.12 -10.81
CA ILE A 126 8.28 -2.88 -9.83
C ILE A 126 9.20 -3.59 -8.84
N THR A 127 10.22 -4.29 -9.33
CA THR A 127 11.12 -5.06 -8.44
C THR A 127 12.01 -4.21 -7.56
N LYS A 128 12.44 -3.03 -8.02
CA LYS A 128 13.40 -2.18 -7.29
C LYS A 128 12.75 -1.07 -6.48
N TYR A 129 11.62 -0.55 -6.94
CA TYR A 129 10.98 0.65 -6.41
C TYR A 129 9.45 0.53 -6.37
N PRO A 130 8.90 -0.54 -5.77
CA PRO A 130 7.45 -0.78 -5.81
C PRO A 130 6.63 0.35 -5.15
N GLU A 131 7.13 0.96 -4.09
CA GLU A 131 6.45 2.07 -3.39
C GLU A 131 6.41 3.32 -4.27
N LEU A 132 7.47 3.58 -5.04
CA LEU A 132 7.47 4.66 -6.03
C LEU A 132 6.52 4.37 -7.19
N CYS A 133 6.29 3.10 -7.54
CA CYS A 133 5.26 2.72 -8.52
C CYS A 133 3.86 2.98 -7.96
N CYS A 134 3.62 2.67 -6.67
CA CYS A 134 2.37 3.02 -5.99
C CYS A 134 2.16 4.54 -5.92
N LYS A 135 3.22 5.33 -5.66
CA LYS A 135 3.15 6.80 -5.72
C LYS A 135 2.68 7.29 -7.08
N ILE A 136 3.20 6.74 -8.18
CA ILE A 136 2.77 7.12 -9.54
C ILE A 136 1.28 6.83 -9.77
N ILE A 137 0.79 5.67 -9.30
CA ILE A 137 -0.63 5.33 -9.37
C ILE A 137 -1.45 6.36 -8.57
N SER A 138 -1.05 6.65 -7.33
CA SER A 138 -1.70 7.65 -6.47
C SER A 138 -1.72 9.06 -7.07
N GLU A 139 -0.61 9.52 -7.64
CA GLU A 139 -0.53 10.82 -8.31
C GLU A 139 -1.45 10.88 -9.53
N HIS A 140 -1.53 9.79 -10.30
CA HIS A 140 -2.46 9.68 -11.42
C HIS A 140 -3.91 9.75 -10.97
N ILE A 141 -4.28 9.01 -9.92
CA ILE A 141 -5.63 9.06 -9.33
C ILE A 141 -5.95 10.48 -8.84
N ARG A 142 -5.04 11.13 -8.10
CA ARG A 142 -5.22 12.53 -7.66
C ARG A 142 -5.45 13.46 -8.84
N ASN A 143 -4.66 13.32 -9.91
CA ASN A 143 -4.79 14.19 -11.08
C ASN A 143 -6.13 14.01 -11.80
N LEU A 144 -6.69 12.80 -11.82
CA LEU A 144 -8.00 12.53 -12.42
C LEU A 144 -9.18 12.92 -11.54
N THR A 145 -9.03 12.81 -10.22
CA THR A 145 -10.14 12.95 -9.27
C THR A 145 -10.16 14.28 -8.53
N GLY A 146 -9.02 14.96 -8.45
CA GLY A 146 -8.79 16.13 -7.60
C GLY A 146 -8.62 15.82 -6.11
N GLU A 147 -8.63 14.54 -5.72
CA GLU A 147 -8.64 14.15 -4.30
C GLU A 147 -7.22 13.98 -3.76
N ASN A 148 -6.78 14.93 -2.93
CA ASN A 148 -5.44 14.91 -2.31
C ASN A 148 -5.21 13.73 -1.36
N ILE A 149 -6.30 13.09 -0.90
CA ILE A 149 -6.27 11.91 -0.07
C ILE A 149 -5.29 10.86 -0.64
N TRP A 150 -5.29 10.62 -1.96
CA TRP A 150 -4.48 9.58 -2.60
C TRP A 150 -2.96 9.75 -2.49
N ILE A 151 -2.46 10.98 -2.33
CA ILE A 151 -1.02 11.26 -2.24
C ILE A 151 -0.49 11.31 -0.80
N GLU A 152 -1.37 11.17 0.19
CA GLU A 152 -0.94 11.16 1.59
C GLU A 152 0.00 10.00 1.89
N GLY A 153 1.01 10.28 2.71
CA GLY A 153 2.09 9.36 3.07
C GLY A 153 3.14 9.12 1.98
N PHE A 154 2.94 9.62 0.76
CA PHE A 154 3.93 9.56 -0.34
C PHE A 154 4.83 10.80 -0.45
N HIS A 155 4.64 11.81 0.40
CA HIS A 155 5.27 13.13 0.27
C HIS A 155 6.80 13.15 0.38
N GLU A 156 7.37 12.18 1.10
CA GLU A 156 8.82 12.08 1.31
C GLU A 156 9.51 11.15 0.30
N LEU A 157 8.74 10.38 -0.46
CA LEU A 157 9.31 9.48 -1.45
C LEU A 157 9.85 10.28 -2.64
N ASP A 158 11.00 9.85 -3.15
CA ASP A 158 11.60 10.40 -4.36
C ASP A 158 10.72 10.17 -5.60
N ASN A 159 11.17 10.67 -6.75
CA ASN A 159 10.51 10.41 -8.02
C ASN A 159 11.01 9.09 -8.62
N LEU A 160 10.08 8.30 -9.18
CA LEU A 160 10.43 7.07 -9.89
C LEU A 160 11.32 7.40 -11.09
N LYS A 161 12.45 6.70 -11.21
CA LYS A 161 13.37 6.87 -12.34
C LYS A 161 12.69 6.45 -13.64
N ILE A 162 12.72 7.34 -14.64
CA ILE A 162 12.25 7.05 -16.01
C ILE A 162 13.20 6.05 -16.68
N ILE A 163 12.62 5.08 -17.39
CA ILE A 163 13.35 4.06 -18.13
C ILE A 163 12.88 4.04 -19.58
N LYS A 164 13.81 4.10 -20.54
CA LYS A 164 13.50 3.90 -21.96
C LYS A 164 12.94 2.49 -22.18
N ALA A 165 11.84 2.37 -22.93
CA ALA A 165 11.36 1.06 -23.35
C ALA A 165 12.32 0.40 -24.33
N TRP A 166 12.42 -0.93 -24.23
CA TRP A 166 13.24 -1.73 -25.13
C TRP A 166 12.58 -1.86 -26.50
N ASP A 167 13.39 -1.86 -27.55
CA ASP A 167 12.99 -2.36 -28.86
C ASP A 167 13.22 -3.88 -28.99
N LEU A 168 12.93 -4.42 -30.17
CA LEU A 168 13.11 -5.85 -30.44
C LEU A 168 14.56 -6.30 -30.31
N MET A 169 15.54 -5.46 -30.70
CA MET A 169 16.95 -5.80 -30.63
C MET A 169 17.41 -5.80 -29.17
N GLU A 170 17.12 -4.72 -28.43
CA GLU A 170 17.43 -4.58 -27.00
C GLU A 170 16.78 -5.71 -26.18
N GLY A 171 15.52 -6.05 -26.47
CA GLY A 171 14.82 -7.16 -25.82
C GLY A 171 15.50 -8.52 -26.05
N ASN A 172 15.98 -8.78 -27.27
CA ASN A 172 16.70 -10.03 -27.59
C ASN A 172 18.06 -10.11 -26.89
N GLU A 173 18.76 -8.98 -26.75
CA GLU A 173 20.01 -8.89 -25.99
C GLU A 173 19.75 -9.14 -24.49
N MET A 174 18.69 -8.54 -23.94
CA MET A 174 18.26 -8.77 -22.55
C MET A 174 17.88 -10.24 -22.30
N ALA A 175 17.22 -10.88 -23.27
CA ALA A 175 16.88 -12.30 -23.21
C ALA A 175 18.13 -13.18 -23.21
N SER A 176 19.06 -12.93 -24.13
CA SER A 176 20.31 -13.70 -24.29
C SER A 176 21.23 -13.58 -23.06
N SER A 177 21.28 -12.40 -22.45
CA SER A 177 22.06 -12.14 -21.23
C SER A 177 21.35 -12.55 -19.93
N SER A 178 20.13 -13.09 -20.01
CA SER A 178 19.27 -13.37 -18.85
C SER A 178 19.09 -12.15 -17.93
N TYR A 179 18.94 -10.96 -18.52
CA TYR A 179 18.88 -9.68 -17.81
C TYR A 179 17.89 -9.64 -16.62
N ARG A 180 16.70 -10.26 -16.74
CA ARG A 180 15.72 -10.35 -15.64
C ARG A 180 16.32 -10.93 -14.35
N GLN A 181 17.26 -11.88 -14.44
CA GLN A 181 17.92 -12.48 -13.26
C GLN A 181 18.76 -11.47 -12.46
N THR A 182 19.18 -10.37 -13.07
CA THR A 182 19.99 -9.35 -12.38
C THR A 182 19.22 -8.66 -11.25
N TYR A 183 17.89 -8.63 -11.33
CA TYR A 183 17.01 -8.04 -10.30
C TYR A 183 16.03 -9.04 -9.68
N LEU A 184 15.55 -10.06 -10.42
CA LEU A 184 14.63 -11.06 -9.85
C LEU A 184 15.26 -11.90 -8.72
N LYS A 185 16.59 -12.05 -8.69
CA LYS A 185 17.30 -12.77 -7.62
C LYS A 185 17.13 -12.15 -6.23
N PHE A 186 16.69 -10.89 -6.16
CA PHE A 186 16.44 -10.20 -4.89
C PHE A 186 15.00 -10.37 -4.40
N LEU A 187 14.10 -10.77 -5.29
CA LEU A 187 12.73 -11.11 -4.90
C LEU A 187 12.76 -12.45 -4.15
N LYS A 188 12.30 -12.43 -2.90
CA LYS A 188 12.09 -13.63 -2.10
C LYS A 188 10.60 -13.91 -2.08
N LYS A 189 10.22 -15.19 -2.20
CA LYS A 189 8.85 -15.59 -1.94
C LYS A 189 8.58 -15.39 -0.45
N ILE A 190 7.78 -14.39 -0.11
CA ILE A 190 7.30 -14.22 1.25
C ILE A 190 6.16 -15.22 1.41
N ASN A 191 6.32 -16.14 2.35
CA ASN A 191 5.17 -16.94 2.79
C ASN A 191 4.33 -16.00 3.64
N GLU A 192 3.17 -15.58 3.13
CA GLU A 192 2.20 -14.85 3.94
C GLU A 192 1.88 -15.68 5.18
N LYS A 193 2.22 -15.12 6.34
CA LYS A 193 1.92 -15.71 7.63
C LYS A 193 0.77 -14.94 8.21
N LYS A 194 -0.22 -15.68 8.73
CA LYS A 194 -1.29 -15.07 9.50
C LYS A 194 -0.67 -14.34 10.68
N ALA A 195 -1.10 -13.09 10.88
CA ALA A 195 -0.63 -12.31 12.01
C ALA A 195 -1.07 -12.97 13.32
N SER A 196 -0.12 -13.13 14.24
CA SER A 196 -0.39 -13.58 15.60
C SER A 196 -1.02 -12.47 16.43
N ILE A 197 -0.70 -11.22 16.12
CA ILE A 197 -1.16 -10.01 16.82
C ILE A 197 -1.57 -8.98 15.78
N ASN A 198 -2.66 -8.27 16.04
CA ASN A 198 -3.11 -7.16 15.21
C ASN A 198 -2.96 -5.87 15.99
N ILE A 199 -2.26 -4.89 15.44
CA ILE A 199 -2.30 -3.51 15.88
C ILE A 199 -3.28 -2.81 14.95
N ILE A 200 -4.28 -2.12 15.48
CA ILE A 200 -5.25 -1.39 14.68
C ILE A 200 -5.28 0.05 15.18
N ALA A 201 -5.13 1.01 14.27
CA ALA A 201 -5.18 2.42 14.59
C ALA A 201 -6.35 3.12 13.92
N ASP A 202 -7.06 3.91 14.73
CA ASP A 202 -7.79 5.06 14.23
C ASP A 202 -6.77 6.13 13.79
N GLY A 203 -6.73 6.38 12.48
CA GLY A 203 -5.77 7.31 11.90
C GLY A 203 -5.95 8.73 12.43
N ILE A 204 -7.17 9.19 12.69
CA ILE A 204 -7.44 10.55 13.20
C ILE A 204 -6.79 10.70 14.58
N PHE A 205 -7.06 9.75 15.47
CA PHE A 205 -6.48 9.74 16.80
C PHE A 205 -4.94 9.67 16.74
N LEU A 206 -4.40 8.74 15.93
CA LEU A 206 -2.95 8.59 15.74
C LEU A 206 -2.29 9.86 15.19
N ASN A 207 -2.90 10.53 14.22
CA ASN A 207 -2.38 11.74 13.61
C ASN A 207 -2.38 12.94 14.57
N ASN A 208 -3.48 13.14 15.30
CA ASN A 208 -3.57 14.19 16.32
C ASN A 208 -2.48 13.98 17.38
N TYR A 209 -2.32 12.74 17.82
CA TYR A 209 -1.32 12.39 18.81
C TYR A 209 0.13 12.67 18.35
N ILE A 210 0.47 12.27 17.13
CA ILE A 210 1.79 12.57 16.54
C ILE A 210 2.00 14.08 16.40
N THR A 211 0.95 14.83 16.06
CA THR A 211 1.02 16.30 15.92
C THR A 211 1.37 16.96 17.25
N GLU A 212 0.66 16.61 18.31
CA GLU A 212 0.88 17.20 19.65
C GLU A 212 2.28 16.90 20.16
N ILE A 213 2.78 15.68 19.94
CA ILE A 213 4.15 15.34 20.32
C ILE A 213 5.13 16.14 19.49
N LYS A 214 4.94 16.24 18.18
CA LYS A 214 5.81 17.04 17.32
C LYS A 214 5.88 18.48 17.81
N GLU A 215 4.75 19.09 18.16
CA GLU A 215 4.70 20.44 18.75
C GLU A 215 5.48 20.51 20.08
N CYS A 216 5.33 19.54 20.98
CA CYS A 216 6.10 19.47 22.21
C CYS A 216 7.62 19.40 21.94
N LEU A 217 8.02 18.60 20.96
CA LEU A 217 9.43 18.36 20.63
C LEU A 217 10.07 19.48 19.81
N GLU A 218 9.33 20.14 18.92
CA GLU A 218 9.84 21.30 18.16
C GLU A 218 10.13 22.51 19.05
N ASN A 219 9.41 22.62 20.18
CA ASN A 219 9.65 23.65 21.19
C ASN A 219 10.87 23.34 22.08
N GLU A 220 11.38 22.11 22.04
CA GLU A 220 12.61 21.73 22.74
C GLU A 220 13.84 22.15 21.92
N SER A 221 14.56 23.16 22.43
CA SER A 221 15.68 23.80 21.73
C SER A 221 16.84 22.86 21.35
N SER A 222 16.92 21.69 21.96
CA SER A 222 17.90 20.62 21.69
C SER A 222 17.52 19.73 20.51
N ILE A 223 16.27 19.76 20.04
CA ILE A 223 15.74 18.86 19.00
C ILE A 223 15.60 19.62 17.69
N LYS A 224 16.74 20.00 17.11
CA LYS A 224 16.81 20.53 15.73
C LYS A 224 17.11 19.41 14.74
N GLU A 225 16.13 18.53 14.51
CA GLU A 225 15.98 17.71 13.30
C GLU A 225 14.81 16.72 13.52
N PHE A 226 13.61 17.25 13.71
CA PHE A 226 12.44 16.44 13.35
C PHE A 226 12.44 16.35 11.82
N ASN A 227 12.54 15.13 11.27
CA ASN A 227 12.24 14.93 9.85
C ASN A 227 10.83 15.47 9.55
N LYS A 228 10.51 15.78 8.28
CA LYS A 228 9.23 16.42 7.95
C LYS A 228 8.01 15.64 8.49
N SER A 229 8.12 14.31 8.64
CA SER A 229 7.15 13.43 9.31
C SER A 229 7.80 12.40 10.25
N ALA A 230 7.01 11.90 11.22
CA ALA A 230 7.43 10.81 12.11
C ALA A 230 7.38 9.46 11.39
N LYS A 231 8.40 8.62 11.60
CA LYS A 231 8.39 7.23 11.13
C LYS A 231 7.55 6.36 12.07
N ILE A 232 6.62 5.58 11.53
CA ILE A 232 5.85 4.56 12.25
C ILE A 232 6.76 3.54 12.99
N SER A 233 7.94 3.24 12.45
CA SER A 233 8.92 2.30 13.01
C SER A 233 9.45 2.74 14.37
N VAL A 234 9.53 4.05 14.60
CA VAL A 234 9.89 4.65 15.88
C VAL A 234 8.79 4.35 16.91
N PHE A 235 7.53 4.61 16.55
CA PHE A 235 6.38 4.28 17.38
C PHE A 235 6.28 2.78 17.72
N LEU A 236 6.47 1.91 16.73
CA LEU A 236 6.39 0.47 16.90
C LEU A 236 7.46 -0.10 17.84
N LYS A 237 8.68 0.47 17.88
CA LYS A 237 9.73 0.03 18.81
C LYS A 237 9.29 0.12 20.27
N SER A 238 8.51 1.13 20.63
CA SER A 238 8.01 1.31 21.99
C SER A 238 6.74 0.52 22.27
N LEU A 239 5.96 0.20 21.23
CA LEU A 239 4.71 -0.53 21.39
C LEU A 239 4.92 -2.05 21.46
N ILE A 240 5.84 -2.58 20.67
CA ILE A 240 6.09 -4.02 20.53
C ILE A 240 6.44 -4.74 21.83
N PRO A 241 7.16 -4.18 22.82
CA PRO A 241 7.40 -4.86 24.09
C PRO A 241 6.11 -5.34 24.78
N PHE A 242 4.99 -4.64 24.57
CA PHE A 242 3.70 -4.99 25.15
C PHE A 242 2.96 -6.12 24.40
N ALA A 243 3.41 -6.47 23.20
CA ALA A 243 2.92 -7.62 22.47
C ALA A 243 3.05 -8.93 23.29
N GLY A 244 4.04 -9.01 24.19
CA GLY A 244 4.24 -10.15 25.09
C GLY A 244 3.14 -10.37 26.14
N HIS A 245 2.17 -9.46 26.28
CA HIS A 245 1.03 -9.64 27.18
C HIS A 245 -0.05 -10.60 26.66
N PHE A 246 0.01 -10.92 25.37
CA PHE A 246 -0.89 -11.88 24.73
C PHE A 246 -0.43 -13.33 24.99
N LYS A 247 -1.39 -14.24 25.20
CA LYS A 247 -1.10 -15.60 25.67
C LYS A 247 -0.88 -16.63 24.56
N ASN A 248 -1.42 -16.40 23.36
CA ASN A 248 -1.48 -17.37 22.26
C ASN A 248 -0.69 -16.85 21.06
N ILE A 249 0.58 -16.48 21.28
CA ILE A 249 1.41 -15.93 20.22
C ILE A 249 2.05 -17.09 19.44
N GLU A 250 1.55 -17.33 18.22
CA GLU A 250 2.20 -18.24 17.28
C GLU A 250 3.51 -17.64 16.79
N THR A 251 4.53 -18.48 16.65
CA THR A 251 5.82 -18.10 16.05
C THR A 251 6.09 -18.93 14.82
N TYR A 252 6.68 -18.30 13.81
CA TYR A 252 7.17 -18.95 12.59
C TYR A 252 8.64 -18.59 12.44
N ASP A 253 9.51 -19.59 12.39
CA ASP A 253 10.98 -19.41 12.34
C ASP A 253 11.51 -18.50 13.47
N ASN A 254 10.97 -18.69 14.69
CA ASN A 254 11.25 -17.87 15.87
C ASN A 254 10.86 -16.39 15.72
N LYS A 255 10.01 -16.06 14.74
CA LYS A 255 9.46 -14.71 14.52
C LYS A 255 7.97 -14.65 14.84
N ILE A 256 7.54 -13.54 15.40
CA ILE A 256 6.14 -13.19 15.66
C ILE A 256 5.70 -12.22 14.57
N TYR A 257 4.62 -12.56 13.87
CA TYR A 257 4.09 -11.73 12.79
C TYR A 257 2.98 -10.84 13.35
N ILE A 258 3.10 -9.54 13.10
CA ILE A 258 2.15 -8.52 13.49
C ILE A 258 1.58 -7.86 12.24
N GLU A 259 0.26 -7.76 12.17
CA GLU A 259 -0.41 -6.88 11.20
C GLU A 259 -0.68 -5.54 11.89
N PHE A 260 -0.23 -4.45 11.29
CA PHE A 260 -0.57 -3.09 11.73
C PHE A 260 -1.45 -2.42 10.69
N THR A 261 -2.75 -2.32 10.98
CA THR A 261 -3.73 -1.67 10.10
C THR A 261 -4.02 -0.25 10.57
N ILE A 262 -3.85 0.74 9.71
CA ILE A 262 -4.18 2.14 9.99
C ILE A 262 -5.37 2.55 9.12
N TYR A 263 -6.47 2.92 9.77
CA TYR A 263 -7.69 3.38 9.11
C TYR A 263 -7.66 4.89 8.92
N ILE A 264 -7.92 5.33 7.69
CA ILE A 264 -7.76 6.71 7.24
C ILE A 264 -9.09 7.17 6.68
N SER A 265 -9.72 8.14 7.35
CA SER A 265 -10.96 8.74 6.86
C SER A 265 -10.69 9.56 5.60
N ASN A 266 -11.52 9.39 4.57
CA ASN A 266 -11.45 10.18 3.35
C ASN A 266 -11.77 11.68 3.56
N HIS A 267 -12.23 12.07 4.75
CA HIS A 267 -12.58 13.45 5.10
C HIS A 267 -11.49 14.17 5.90
N HIS A 268 -10.44 13.45 6.32
CA HIS A 268 -9.38 14.01 7.16
C HIS A 268 -8.05 13.94 6.42
N SER A 269 -7.22 14.97 6.59
CA SER A 269 -5.89 14.99 5.99
C SER A 269 -4.82 14.43 6.92
N PHE A 270 -3.90 13.66 6.36
CA PHE A 270 -2.85 12.96 7.10
C PHE A 270 -1.46 13.28 6.55
N TYR A 271 -0.79 14.25 7.19
CA TYR A 271 0.54 14.72 6.78
C TYR A 271 1.63 14.49 7.82
N ASN A 272 1.29 14.06 9.04
CA ASN A 272 2.23 14.05 10.16
C ASN A 272 3.02 12.75 10.32
N PHE A 273 2.63 11.68 9.63
CA PHE A 273 3.39 10.44 9.56
C PHE A 273 3.69 10.07 8.09
N SER A 274 4.88 9.51 7.84
CA SER A 274 5.21 8.88 6.56
C SER A 274 5.13 7.37 6.66
N PHE A 275 4.99 6.75 5.50
CA PHE A 275 5.02 5.30 5.39
C PHE A 275 6.45 4.80 5.60
N ASP A 276 6.68 3.99 6.64
CA ASP A 276 7.88 3.15 6.66
C ASP A 276 7.79 2.09 5.57
N THR A 277 8.95 1.79 4.99
CA THR A 277 9.08 0.82 3.92
C THR A 277 8.71 -0.58 4.43
N ASP A 278 7.94 -1.26 3.58
CA ASP A 278 7.77 -2.71 3.51
C ASP A 278 7.46 -3.48 4.80
N PHE A 279 8.47 -3.77 5.62
CA PHE A 279 8.41 -4.62 6.79
C PHE A 279 9.36 -4.08 7.83
N ILE A 280 8.88 -3.97 9.08
CA ILE A 280 9.72 -3.49 10.17
C ILE A 280 10.06 -4.70 11.05
N GLU A 281 11.35 -5.02 11.10
CA GLU A 281 11.88 -6.05 11.98
C GLU A 281 12.35 -5.41 13.28
N ILE A 282 11.75 -5.81 14.40
CA ILE A 282 12.08 -5.32 15.74
C ILE A 282 12.28 -6.54 16.63
N GLY A 283 13.54 -6.92 16.87
CA GLY A 283 13.86 -8.13 17.63
C GLY A 283 13.29 -9.39 16.95
N ASN A 284 12.41 -10.11 17.65
CA ASN A 284 11.71 -11.28 17.11
C ASN A 284 10.38 -10.95 16.42
N TYR A 285 10.03 -9.67 16.26
CA TYR A 285 8.77 -9.26 15.63
C TYR A 285 9.00 -8.81 14.19
N ILE A 286 8.07 -9.20 13.31
CA ILE A 286 7.96 -8.74 11.93
C ILE A 286 6.61 -8.03 11.81
N VAL A 287 6.63 -6.74 11.50
CA VAL A 287 5.41 -5.92 11.38
C VAL A 287 5.11 -5.61 9.91
N ASN A 288 3.92 -6.03 9.47
CA ASN A 288 3.34 -5.70 8.17
C ASN A 288 2.37 -4.54 8.36
N ILE A 289 2.63 -3.40 7.72
CA ILE A 289 1.75 -2.21 7.84
C ILE A 289 0.80 -2.16 6.65
N TYR A 290 -0.48 -1.88 6.91
CA TYR A 290 -1.54 -1.69 5.91
C TYR A 290 -2.25 -0.36 6.13
N PHE A 291 -2.60 0.32 5.04
CA PHE A 291 -3.36 1.56 5.08
C PHE A 291 -4.74 1.33 4.46
N VAL A 292 -5.79 1.62 5.23
CA VAL A 292 -7.18 1.41 4.82
C VAL A 292 -7.86 2.75 4.71
N ARG A 293 -8.16 3.18 3.49
CA ARG A 293 -8.97 4.39 3.28
C ARG A 293 -10.44 4.06 3.34
N THR A 294 -11.20 4.86 4.08
CA THR A 294 -12.63 4.62 4.28
C THR A 294 -13.48 5.90 4.23
N LYS A 295 -14.71 5.75 3.73
CA LYS A 295 -15.79 6.75 3.83
C LYS A 295 -16.69 6.52 5.03
N GLU A 296 -16.69 5.30 5.54
CA GLU A 296 -17.42 4.94 6.74
C GLU A 296 -16.73 5.55 7.97
N ILE A 297 -17.48 5.59 9.06
CA ILE A 297 -16.93 6.03 10.33
C ILE A 297 -15.91 4.97 10.80
N ILE A 298 -14.66 5.40 11.00
CA ILE A 298 -13.49 4.53 11.26
C ILE A 298 -13.76 3.50 12.37
N CYS A 299 -14.42 3.90 13.46
CA CYS A 299 -14.67 3.00 14.57
C CYS A 299 -15.56 1.80 14.19
N PHE A 300 -16.51 1.96 13.26
CA PHE A 300 -17.34 0.84 12.81
C PHE A 300 -16.53 -0.13 11.94
N GLU A 301 -15.73 0.35 10.99
CA GLU A 301 -14.92 -0.55 10.16
C GLU A 301 -13.87 -1.33 10.96
N ILE A 302 -13.29 -0.69 11.98
CA ILE A 302 -12.36 -1.36 12.88
C ILE A 302 -13.07 -2.51 13.59
N ILE A 303 -14.28 -2.28 14.09
CA ILE A 303 -15.06 -3.27 14.82
C ILE A 303 -15.53 -4.39 13.89
N GLU A 304 -16.01 -4.04 12.69
CA GLU A 304 -16.35 -5.02 11.66
C GLU A 304 -15.15 -5.89 11.26
N LYS A 305 -13.94 -5.32 11.14
CA LYS A 305 -12.72 -6.11 10.91
C LYS A 305 -12.47 -7.09 12.07
N ILE A 306 -12.52 -6.62 13.31
CA ILE A 306 -12.30 -7.46 14.49
C ILE A 306 -13.31 -8.62 14.53
N GLU A 307 -14.58 -8.35 14.28
CA GLU A 307 -15.66 -9.34 14.28
C GLU A 307 -15.56 -10.33 13.11
N ASN A 308 -15.45 -9.82 11.88
CA ASN A 308 -15.44 -10.64 10.65
C ASN A 308 -14.22 -11.56 10.57
N GLU A 309 -13.05 -11.06 11.00
CA GLU A 309 -11.81 -11.85 10.99
C GLU A 309 -11.59 -12.62 12.30
N GLN A 310 -12.49 -12.46 13.29
CA GLN A 310 -12.43 -13.10 14.61
C GLN A 310 -11.08 -12.86 15.32
N LEU A 311 -10.63 -11.61 15.35
CA LEU A 311 -9.33 -11.24 15.89
C LEU A 311 -9.34 -11.33 17.43
N LYS A 312 -8.40 -12.09 18.00
CA LYS A 312 -8.35 -12.37 19.46
C LYS A 312 -7.21 -11.68 20.21
N GLN A 313 -6.29 -11.04 19.50
CA GLN A 313 -5.09 -10.43 20.09
C GLN A 313 -4.86 -9.09 19.40
N VAL A 314 -5.59 -8.07 19.86
CA VAL A 314 -5.68 -6.76 19.22
C VAL A 314 -5.12 -5.67 20.15
N MET A 315 -4.21 -4.86 19.64
CA MET A 315 -3.79 -3.60 20.25
C MET A 315 -4.50 -2.46 19.51
N LEU A 316 -5.43 -1.78 20.17
CA LEU A 316 -6.25 -0.74 19.55
C LEU A 316 -5.76 0.65 19.92
N ILE A 317 -5.36 1.44 18.93
CA ILE A 317 -4.93 2.84 19.06
C ILE A 317 -6.12 3.71 18.65
N ALA A 318 -6.95 4.09 19.62
CA ALA A 318 -8.14 4.90 19.40
C ALA A 318 -8.60 5.56 20.71
N ASP A 319 -9.38 6.64 20.59
CA ASP A 319 -10.04 7.29 21.72
C ASP A 319 -11.25 8.12 21.25
N ASP A 320 -12.30 7.43 20.78
CA ASP A 320 -13.54 8.05 20.31
C ASP A 320 -14.74 7.60 21.19
N PRO A 321 -15.69 8.51 21.53
CA PRO A 321 -16.83 8.20 22.38
C PRO A 321 -17.80 7.14 21.84
N ALA A 322 -17.69 6.74 20.57
CA ALA A 322 -18.47 5.63 20.00
C ALA A 322 -17.90 4.25 20.39
N TYR A 323 -16.59 4.12 20.62
CA TYR A 323 -15.96 2.83 20.92
C TYR A 323 -16.52 2.11 22.14
N PRO A 324 -16.85 2.77 23.27
CA PRO A 324 -17.33 2.08 24.46
C PRO A 324 -18.50 1.14 24.19
N CYS A 325 -19.49 1.60 23.44
CA CYS A 325 -20.66 0.79 23.08
C CYS A 325 -20.29 -0.35 22.12
N LEU A 326 -19.37 -0.11 21.18
CA LEU A 326 -18.93 -1.11 20.21
C LEU A 326 -18.07 -2.21 20.85
N LEU A 327 -17.28 -1.86 21.87
CA LEU A 327 -16.39 -2.78 22.57
C LEU A 327 -17.12 -3.69 23.57
N GLU A 328 -18.38 -3.43 23.92
CA GLU A 328 -19.16 -4.27 24.85
C GLU A 328 -19.24 -5.74 24.42
N LYS A 329 -19.16 -5.99 23.12
CA LYS A 329 -19.22 -7.34 22.54
C LYS A 329 -17.89 -8.08 22.55
N ILE A 330 -16.79 -7.40 22.86
CA ILE A 330 -15.44 -7.96 22.74
C ILE A 330 -14.86 -8.28 24.13
N SER A 331 -14.19 -9.42 24.23
CA SER A 331 -13.60 -9.86 25.49
C SER A 331 -12.45 -8.94 25.93
N PRO A 332 -12.42 -8.47 27.20
CA PRO A 332 -11.33 -7.61 27.69
C PRO A 332 -9.94 -8.25 27.69
N ASN A 333 -9.86 -9.57 27.56
CA ASN A 333 -8.58 -10.28 27.44
C ASN A 333 -8.04 -10.32 26.01
N GLU A 334 -8.84 -9.96 25.02
CA GLU A 334 -8.49 -9.97 23.60
C GLU A 334 -7.98 -8.61 23.11
N LEU A 335 -8.24 -7.54 23.88
CA LEU A 335 -7.80 -6.18 23.58
C LEU A 335 -6.84 -5.59 24.60
N ILE A 336 -5.88 -4.83 24.06
CA ILE A 336 -5.10 -3.84 24.79
C ILE A 336 -5.42 -2.48 24.17
N LEU A 337 -5.96 -1.55 24.97
CA LEU A 337 -6.30 -0.21 24.53
C LEU A 337 -5.11 0.72 24.73
N ILE A 338 -4.82 1.53 23.73
CA ILE A 338 -3.71 2.47 23.74
C ILE A 338 -4.30 3.88 23.80
N LYS A 339 -4.07 4.58 24.92
CA LYS A 339 -4.68 5.88 25.20
C LYS A 339 -3.66 6.95 25.55
N LYS A 340 -4.08 8.21 25.35
CA LYS A 340 -3.26 9.40 25.60
C LYS A 340 -3.07 9.66 27.09
N CYS A 341 -4.12 9.68 27.92
CA CYS A 341 -4.02 9.98 29.37
C CYS A 341 -5.23 9.44 30.18
N SER A 342 -5.45 9.91 31.42
CA SER A 342 -6.54 9.50 32.30
C SER A 342 -7.94 9.79 31.74
N ASP A 343 -8.07 10.81 30.89
CA ASP A 343 -9.33 11.29 30.32
C ASP A 343 -9.62 10.65 28.96
N SER A 344 -9.81 9.33 28.96
CA SER A 344 -10.20 8.57 27.76
C SER A 344 -11.67 8.19 27.83
N PHE A 345 -12.34 8.16 26.67
CA PHE A 345 -13.71 7.65 26.57
C PHE A 345 -13.79 6.13 26.76
N MET A 346 -12.66 5.43 26.68
CA MET A 346 -12.60 3.97 26.64
C MET A 346 -13.03 3.27 27.94
N PRO A 347 -13.58 2.03 27.88
CA PRO A 347 -14.06 1.31 29.05
C PRO A 347 -12.96 0.79 29.99
N SER A 348 -13.08 1.08 31.28
CA SER A 348 -12.05 0.80 32.30
C SER A 348 -11.76 -0.68 32.57
N ASN A 349 -12.60 -1.60 32.09
CA ASN A 349 -12.44 -3.04 32.27
C ASN A 349 -11.41 -3.68 31.31
N PHE A 350 -10.84 -2.91 30.37
CA PHE A 350 -9.78 -3.35 29.46
C PHE A 350 -8.38 -3.08 30.02
N ARG A 351 -7.38 -3.73 29.41
CA ARG A 351 -5.97 -3.41 29.66
C ARG A 351 -5.58 -2.15 28.90
N TYR A 352 -4.75 -1.31 29.51
CA TYR A 352 -4.32 -0.05 28.92
C TYR A 352 -2.81 0.08 28.79
N LEU A 353 -2.39 0.77 27.73
CA LEU A 353 -1.05 1.31 27.54
C LEU A 353 -1.14 2.82 27.37
N THR A 354 -0.31 3.54 28.11
CA THR A 354 -0.16 4.99 27.95
C THR A 354 0.95 5.27 26.96
N ILE A 355 0.68 6.10 25.94
CA ILE A 355 1.63 6.39 24.87
C ILE A 355 2.56 7.58 25.11
N GLU A 356 2.30 8.42 26.13
CA GLU A 356 3.09 9.64 26.44
C GLU A 356 4.60 9.36 26.49
N HIS A 357 5.03 8.33 27.22
CA HIS A 357 6.44 7.94 27.31
C HIS A 357 7.00 7.16 26.11
N PRO A 358 6.25 6.23 25.48
CA PRO A 358 6.68 5.53 24.28
C PRO A 358 7.26 6.40 23.16
N ILE A 359 6.66 7.56 22.84
CA ILE A 359 7.12 8.36 21.70
C ILE A 359 8.35 9.20 22.05
N GLU A 360 8.38 9.85 23.21
CA GLU A 360 9.55 10.60 23.70
C GLU A 360 10.81 9.72 23.73
N ASN A 361 10.69 8.49 24.26
CA ASN A 361 11.80 7.55 24.37
C ASN A 361 12.23 6.96 23.01
N SER A 362 11.29 6.79 22.07
CA SER A 362 11.58 6.22 20.76
C SER A 362 12.41 7.13 19.85
N LEU A 363 12.42 8.43 20.16
CA LEU A 363 13.16 9.45 19.42
C LEU A 363 14.59 9.64 19.95
N GLU A 364 15.05 8.78 20.87
CA GLU A 364 16.39 8.85 21.48
C GLU A 364 16.73 10.26 22.00
N ILE A 365 15.75 10.96 22.57
CA ILE A 365 15.95 12.26 23.20
C ILE A 365 16.65 12.00 24.54
N GLU A 366 17.96 11.80 24.50
CA GLU A 366 18.79 11.81 25.70
C GLU A 366 18.88 13.25 26.21
N TYR A 367 18.20 13.51 27.32
CA TYR A 367 18.41 14.72 28.12
C TYR A 367 19.88 14.77 28.57
N LYS A 368 20.58 15.86 28.24
CA LYS A 368 21.88 16.20 28.83
C LYS A 368 21.77 17.39 29.75
#